data_AF-A0A399YIR3-F1
#
_entry.id   AF-A0A399YIR3-F1
#
_cell.length_a   1.000
_cell.length_b   1.000
_cell.length_c   1.000
_cell.angle_alpha   90.00
_cell.angle_beta   90.00
_cell.angle_gamma   90.00
#
_symmetry.space_group_name_H-M   'P 1'
#
loop_
_entity.id
_entity.type
_entity.pdbx_description
1 polymer ?
#
loop_
_entity_poly.entity_id
_entity_poly.type
_entity_poly.pdbx_seq_one_letter_code
_entity_poly.pdbx_strand_id
1 'polypeptide(L)'
;MPSCFPIWLPLPAASNLFYAVTILLCGIFMFLWARDLFGERVALVSAVAYMAAPYVLVDALIRGNSPESLALPLFPFLLWVGRRWVLHGSVKSFVAGALGLAFLSISHNISTFLFAPTLAFYLGALALVSCRGSGIGKRL
;
A
#
# COMPACT_ATOMS: atom_id res chain seq x y z
N MET A 1 17.23 -27.29 24.53
CA MET A 1 18.22 -27.25 23.45
C MET A 1 18.35 -25.81 22.98
N PRO A 2 19.54 -25.19 23.05
CA PRO A 2 19.71 -23.76 22.79
C PRO A 2 19.83 -23.55 21.28
N SER A 3 18.76 -23.09 20.63
CA SER A 3 18.85 -22.59 19.26
C SER A 3 19.31 -21.14 19.31
N CYS A 4 20.63 -20.99 19.16
CA CYS A 4 21.32 -19.74 18.89
C CYS A 4 20.78 -19.15 17.58
N PHE A 5 19.87 -18.18 17.67
CA PHE A 5 19.44 -17.36 16.54
C PHE A 5 20.08 -15.98 16.73
N PRO A 6 20.80 -15.42 15.74
CA PRO A 6 21.74 -14.30 15.93
C PRO A 6 21.08 -12.93 16.21
N ILE A 7 19.76 -12.88 16.42
CA ILE A 7 19.06 -11.68 16.87
C ILE A 7 18.45 -12.01 18.24
N TRP A 8 18.92 -11.35 19.30
CA TRP A 8 18.53 -11.57 20.69
C TRP A 8 17.09 -11.07 20.99
N LEU A 9 16.08 -11.48 20.22
CA LEU A 9 14.68 -11.22 20.52
C LEU A 9 13.90 -12.52 20.73
N PRO A 10 13.09 -12.64 21.79
CA PRO A 10 12.20 -13.79 21.95
C PRO A 10 11.18 -13.80 20.80
N LEU A 11 10.84 -15.00 20.28
CA LEU A 11 9.92 -15.18 19.14
C LEU A 11 8.62 -14.34 19.23
N PRO A 12 7.96 -14.22 20.40
CA PRO A 12 6.76 -13.40 20.54
C PRO A 12 7.03 -11.90 20.32
N ALA A 13 8.18 -11.40 20.75
CA ALA A 13 8.53 -9.99 20.58
C ALA A 13 8.77 -9.64 19.10
N ALA A 14 9.40 -10.56 18.34
CA ALA A 14 9.63 -10.37 16.91
C ALA A 14 8.30 -10.31 16.12
N SER A 15 7.34 -11.19 16.43
CA SER A 15 6.01 -11.17 15.81
C SER A 15 5.22 -9.92 16.16
N ASN A 16 5.22 -9.50 17.44
CA ASN A 16 4.53 -8.30 17.86
C ASN A 16 5.11 -7.03 17.19
N LEU A 17 6.43 -6.96 17.06
CA LEU A 17 7.10 -5.87 16.36
C LEU A 17 6.72 -5.84 14.88
N PHE A 18 6.69 -7.01 14.23
CA PHE A 18 6.26 -7.13 12.85
C PHE A 18 4.84 -6.57 12.64
N TYR A 19 3.88 -6.96 13.47
CA TYR A 19 2.51 -6.43 13.38
C TYR A 19 2.45 -4.92 13.62
N ALA A 20 3.14 -4.41 14.64
CA ALA A 20 3.22 -2.98 14.90
C ALA A 20 3.78 -2.20 13.68
N VAL A 21 4.82 -2.73 13.05
CA VAL A 21 5.42 -2.16 11.84
C VAL A 21 4.44 -2.18 10.68
N THR A 22 3.72 -3.28 10.45
CA THR A 22 2.71 -3.35 9.36
C THR A 22 1.57 -2.35 9.54
N ILE A 23 1.09 -2.13 10.77
CA ILE A 23 0.05 -1.14 11.09
C ILE A 23 0.58 0.28 10.85
N LEU A 24 1.83 0.56 11.24
CA LEU A 24 2.46 1.85 10.96
C LEU A 24 2.63 2.09 9.46
N LEU A 25 3.09 1.09 8.71
CA LEU A 25 3.20 1.16 7.24
C LEU A 25 1.84 1.43 6.59
N CYS A 26 0.76 0.84 7.10
CA CYS A 26 -0.60 1.09 6.62
C CYS A 26 -0.95 2.57 6.72
N GLY A 27 -0.72 3.18 7.90
CA GLY A 27 -0.97 4.61 8.12
C GLY A 27 -0.08 5.49 7.24
N ILE A 28 1.21 5.19 7.14
CA ILE A 28 2.17 5.95 6.34
C ILE A 28 1.78 5.95 4.87
N PHE A 29 1.54 4.78 4.27
CA PHE A 29 1.21 4.70 2.86
C PHE A 29 -0.17 5.31 2.55
N MET A 30 -1.14 5.15 3.45
CA MET A 30 -2.43 5.82 3.32
C MET A 30 -2.29 7.35 3.40
N PHE A 31 -1.45 7.86 4.32
CA PHE A 31 -1.13 9.28 4.42
C PHE A 31 -0.53 9.81 3.11
N LEU A 32 0.48 9.13 2.56
CA LEU A 32 1.12 9.53 1.30
C LEU A 32 0.11 9.59 0.15
N TRP A 33 -0.76 8.58 0.04
CA TRP A 33 -1.78 8.54 -0.99
C TRP A 33 -2.82 9.65 -0.83
N ALA A 34 -3.40 9.79 0.36
CA ALA A 34 -4.45 10.76 0.64
C ALA A 34 -3.94 12.21 0.57
N ARG A 35 -2.69 12.47 0.95
CA ARG A 35 -2.07 13.79 0.86
C ARG A 35 -2.00 14.28 -0.59
N ASP A 36 -1.70 13.39 -1.53
CA ASP A 36 -1.61 13.70 -2.96
C ASP A 36 -3.00 13.85 -3.63
N LEU A 37 -4.10 13.49 -2.95
CA LEU A 37 -5.47 13.66 -3.43
C LEU A 37 -6.18 14.88 -2.81
N PHE A 38 -6.15 15.01 -1.49
CA PHE A 38 -7.02 15.92 -0.74
C PHE A 38 -6.27 16.87 0.21
N GLY A 39 -4.93 16.80 0.25
CA GLY A 39 -4.10 17.61 1.12
C GLY A 39 -3.87 17.03 2.52
N GLU A 40 -3.09 17.75 3.33
CA GLU A 40 -2.44 17.22 4.54
C GLU A 40 -3.40 16.88 5.69
N ARG A 41 -4.43 17.71 5.91
CA ARG A 41 -5.43 17.48 6.99
C ARG A 41 -6.25 16.21 6.76
N VAL A 42 -6.72 16.02 5.52
CA VAL A 42 -7.48 14.83 5.14
C VAL A 42 -6.59 13.58 5.18
N ALA A 43 -5.31 13.74 4.81
CA ALA A 43 -4.34 12.66 4.89
C ALA A 43 -4.13 12.15 6.32
N LEU A 44 -3.99 13.05 7.31
CA LEU A 44 -3.85 12.65 8.71
C LEU A 44 -5.07 11.86 9.20
N VAL A 45 -6.28 12.37 8.92
CA VAL A 45 -7.52 11.68 9.30
C VAL A 45 -7.61 10.31 8.63
N SER A 46 -7.28 10.22 7.33
CA SER A 46 -7.31 8.96 6.58
C SER A 46 -6.29 7.95 7.11
N ALA A 47 -5.09 8.40 7.47
CA ALA A 47 -4.05 7.56 8.03
C ALA A 47 -4.46 6.96 9.37
N VAL A 48 -4.97 7.80 10.28
CA VAL A 48 -5.46 7.34 11.59
C VAL A 48 -6.66 6.41 11.44
N ALA A 49 -7.61 6.77 10.57
CA ALA A 49 -8.79 5.93 10.30
C ALA A 49 -8.40 4.56 9.73
N TYR A 50 -7.39 4.51 8.85
CA TYR A 50 -6.92 3.25 8.26
C TYR A 50 -6.16 2.38 9.28
N MET A 51 -5.33 2.98 10.15
CA MET A 51 -4.69 2.26 11.25
C MET A 51 -5.71 1.74 12.28
N ALA A 52 -6.78 2.50 12.53
CA ALA A 52 -7.87 2.14 13.44
C ALA A 52 -8.92 1.22 12.79
N ALA A 53 -8.74 0.83 11.53
CA ALA A 53 -9.70 0.00 10.83
C ALA A 53 -9.80 -1.37 11.54
N PRO A 54 -11.01 -1.82 11.91
CA PRO A 54 -11.18 -3.04 12.70
C PRO A 54 -10.56 -4.26 11.99
N TYR A 55 -10.62 -4.28 10.66
CA TYR A 55 -9.98 -5.33 9.85
C TYR A 55 -8.46 -5.40 10.07
N VAL A 56 -7.78 -4.27 10.05
CA VAL A 56 -6.31 -4.17 10.25
C VAL A 56 -5.93 -4.65 11.65
N LEU A 57 -6.68 -4.23 12.68
CA LEU A 57 -6.42 -4.66 14.06
C LEU A 57 -6.73 -6.14 14.28
N VAL A 58 -7.86 -6.64 13.76
CA VAL A 58 -8.27 -8.04 13.95
C VAL A 58 -7.32 -8.99 13.24
N ASP A 59 -6.90 -8.67 12.01
CA ASP A 59 -5.94 -9.52 11.29
C ASP A 59 -4.56 -9.55 11.96
N ALA A 60 -4.08 -8.39 12.42
CA ALA A 60 -2.76 -8.27 13.03
C ALA A 60 -2.70 -8.82 14.47
N LEU A 61 -3.70 -8.53 15.30
CA LEU A 61 -3.67 -8.83 16.75
C LEU A 61 -4.39 -10.12 17.13
N ILE A 62 -5.42 -10.53 16.37
CA ILE A 62 -6.27 -11.67 16.73
C ILE A 62 -5.97 -12.87 15.84
N ARG A 63 -6.01 -12.67 14.52
CA ARG A 63 -5.79 -13.77 13.57
C ARG A 63 -4.33 -14.12 13.41
N GLY A 64 -3.43 -13.17 13.67
CA GLY A 64 -1.99 -13.38 13.51
C GLY A 64 -1.63 -13.83 12.10
N ASN A 65 -2.34 -13.32 11.08
CA ASN A 65 -2.10 -13.70 9.70
C ASN A 65 -1.00 -12.81 9.12
N SER A 66 0.27 -13.20 9.34
CA SER A 66 1.45 -12.46 8.88
C SER A 66 1.41 -12.03 7.41
N PRO A 67 1.09 -12.90 6.42
CA PRO A 67 1.07 -12.50 5.01
C PRO A 67 -0.04 -11.49 4.67
N GLU A 68 -1.21 -11.60 5.29
CA GLU A 68 -2.31 -10.66 5.07
C GLU A 68 -2.04 -9.30 5.72
N SER A 69 -1.44 -9.30 6.91
CA SER A 69 -0.99 -8.07 7.59
C SER A 69 0.04 -7.29 6.77
N LEU A 70 0.88 -7.98 5.97
CA LEU A 70 1.79 -7.34 5.01
C LEU A 70 1.10 -6.88 3.72
N ALA A 71 0.02 -7.53 3.31
CA ALA A 71 -0.73 -7.17 2.11
C ALA A 71 -1.48 -5.84 2.30
N LEU A 72 -2.02 -5.61 3.50
CA LEU A 72 -2.78 -4.39 3.84
C LEU A 72 -2.02 -3.07 3.55
N PRO A 73 -0.77 -2.86 4.00
CA PRO A 73 -0.03 -1.64 3.70
C PRO A 73 0.37 -1.54 2.22
N LEU A 74 0.54 -2.66 1.54
CA LEU A 74 0.89 -2.67 0.11
C LEU A 74 -0.23 -2.08 -0.76
N PHE A 75 -1.51 -2.21 -0.39
CA PHE A 75 -2.61 -1.63 -1.17
C PHE A 75 -2.51 -0.11 -1.37
N PRO A 76 -2.47 0.73 -0.32
CA PRO A 76 -2.31 2.17 -0.49
C PRO A 76 -0.96 2.54 -1.15
N PHE A 77 0.09 1.75 -0.92
CA PHE A 77 1.38 1.94 -1.60
C PHE A 77 1.27 1.77 -3.12
N LEU A 78 0.61 0.71 -3.60
CA LEU A 78 0.41 0.46 -5.03
C LEU A 78 -0.44 1.57 -5.68
N LEU A 79 -1.47 2.06 -4.99
CA LEU A 79 -2.30 3.19 -5.48
C LEU A 79 -1.48 4.47 -5.61
N TRP A 80 -0.65 4.77 -4.59
CA TRP A 80 0.21 5.94 -4.57
C TRP A 80 1.26 5.91 -5.68
N VAL A 81 2.00 4.81 -5.78
CA VAL A 81 3.05 4.65 -6.79
C VAL A 81 2.48 4.62 -8.20
N GLY A 82 1.36 3.92 -8.40
CA GLY A 82 0.67 3.84 -9.67
C GLY A 82 0.18 5.22 -10.15
N ARG A 83 -0.40 6.03 -9.25
CA ARG A 83 -0.76 7.42 -9.55
C ARG A 83 0.46 8.25 -9.95
N ARG A 84 1.57 8.13 -9.20
CA ARG A 84 2.81 8.87 -9.49
C ARG A 84 3.41 8.49 -10.84
N TRP A 85 3.29 7.22 -11.25
CA TRP A 85 3.70 6.75 -12.56
C TRP A 85 2.89 7.42 -13.68
N VAL A 86 1.57 7.49 -13.55
CA VAL A 86 0.70 8.13 -14.57
C VAL A 86 0.93 9.65 -14.64
N LEU A 87 1.11 10.32 -13.50
CA LEU A 87 1.25 11.78 -13.45
C LEU A 87 2.65 12.29 -13.85
N HIS A 88 3.70 11.58 -13.46
CA HIS A 88 5.09 12.04 -13.69
C HIS A 88 5.86 11.23 -14.72
N GLY A 89 5.29 10.14 -15.26
CA GLY A 89 5.94 9.32 -16.30
C GLY A 89 7.28 8.71 -15.86
N SER A 90 7.49 8.49 -14.56
CA SER A 90 8.81 8.10 -14.03
C SER A 90 9.02 6.58 -14.01
N VAL A 91 10.12 6.12 -14.61
CA VAL A 91 10.55 4.70 -14.57
C VAL A 91 10.73 4.21 -13.13
N LYS A 92 11.18 5.08 -12.21
CA LYS A 92 11.33 4.73 -10.78
C LYS A 92 9.99 4.34 -10.14
N SER A 93 8.91 5.06 -10.49
CA SER A 93 7.56 4.74 -10.01
C SER A 93 7.04 3.46 -10.64
N PHE A 94 7.34 3.20 -11.92
CA PHE A 94 6.99 1.92 -12.55
C PHE A 94 7.66 0.74 -11.84
N VAL A 95 8.97 0.82 -11.62
CA VAL A 95 9.74 -0.23 -10.94
C VAL A 95 9.25 -0.43 -9.51
N ALA A 96 8.98 0.64 -8.76
CA ALA A 96 8.43 0.54 -7.41
C ALA A 96 7.04 -0.11 -7.38
N GLY A 97 6.19 0.16 -8.37
CA GLY A 97 4.86 -0.43 -8.47
C GLY A 97 4.91 -1.91 -8.86
N ALA A 98 5.78 -2.26 -9.81
CA ALA A 98 6.03 -3.64 -10.22
C ALA A 98 6.63 -4.47 -9.08
N LEU A 99 7.62 -3.91 -8.35
CA LEU A 99 8.18 -4.54 -7.16
C LEU A 99 7.13 -4.69 -6.06
N GLY A 100 6.30 -3.67 -5.82
CA GLY A 100 5.19 -3.77 -4.86
C GLY A 100 4.20 -4.88 -5.21
N LEU A 101 3.82 -5.02 -6.49
CA LEU A 101 2.97 -6.11 -6.98
C LEU A 101 3.63 -7.48 -6.83
N ALA A 102 4.91 -7.60 -7.17
CA ALA A 102 5.66 -8.84 -6.99
C ALA A 102 5.73 -9.23 -5.51
N PHE A 103 5.99 -8.26 -4.61
CA PHE A 103 6.03 -8.48 -3.18
C PHE A 103 4.66 -8.88 -2.61
N LEU A 104 3.60 -8.26 -3.11
CA LEU A 104 2.22 -8.62 -2.77
C LEU A 104 1.89 -10.04 -3.23
N SER A 105 2.31 -10.44 -4.45
CA SER A 105 2.12 -11.80 -4.96
C SER A 105 2.84 -12.83 -4.10
N ILE A 106 4.10 -12.57 -3.75
CA ILE A 106 4.87 -13.47 -2.88
C ILE A 106 4.24 -13.57 -1.48
N SER A 107 3.69 -12.46 -0.97
CA SER A 107 3.09 -12.41 0.37
C SER A 107 1.72 -13.09 0.40
N HIS A 108 0.79 -12.69 -0.47
CA HIS A 108 -0.59 -13.16 -0.46
C HIS A 108 -1.19 -13.15 -1.88
N ASN A 109 -1.02 -14.26 -2.60
CA ASN A 109 -1.49 -14.42 -3.99
C ASN A 109 -2.97 -14.09 -4.19
N ILE A 110 -3.82 -14.42 -3.22
CA ILE A 110 -5.27 -14.14 -3.27
C ILE A 110 -5.51 -12.63 -3.30
N SER A 111 -4.78 -11.87 -2.47
CA SER A 111 -4.89 -10.41 -2.42
C SER A 111 -4.42 -9.78 -3.73
N THR A 112 -3.37 -10.31 -4.34
CA THR A 112 -2.92 -9.89 -5.67
C THR A 112 -4.01 -10.11 -6.72
N PHE A 113 -4.65 -11.27 -6.71
CA PHE A 113 -5.68 -11.59 -7.70
C PHE A 113 -6.89 -10.66 -7.59
N LEU A 114 -7.25 -10.28 -6.36
CA LEU A 114 -8.37 -9.39 -6.09
C LEU A 114 -8.03 -7.93 -6.41
N PHE A 115 -6.78 -7.51 -6.13
CA PHE A 115 -6.36 -6.11 -6.25
C PHE A 115 -5.82 -5.73 -7.63
N ALA A 116 -5.19 -6.66 -8.36
CA ALA A 116 -4.66 -6.43 -9.70
C ALA A 116 -5.69 -5.84 -10.68
N PRO A 117 -6.93 -6.37 -10.81
CA PRO A 117 -7.93 -5.78 -11.70
C PRO A 117 -8.39 -4.39 -11.22
N THR A 118 -8.53 -4.19 -9.91
CA THR A 118 -8.91 -2.89 -9.34
C THR A 118 -7.85 -1.83 -9.62
N LEU A 119 -6.57 -2.18 -9.47
CA LEU A 119 -5.45 -1.29 -9.77
C LEU A 119 -5.40 -0.96 -11.27
N ALA A 120 -5.54 -1.96 -12.14
CA ALA A 120 -5.56 -1.76 -13.59
C ALA A 120 -6.70 -0.82 -14.00
N PHE A 121 -7.90 -1.01 -13.42
CA PHE A 121 -9.04 -0.12 -13.65
C PHE A 121 -8.77 1.31 -13.17
N TYR A 122 -8.24 1.48 -11.96
CA TYR A 122 -7.89 2.79 -11.41
C TYR A 122 -6.86 3.53 -12.29
N LEU A 123 -5.80 2.84 -12.73
CA LEU A 123 -4.79 3.44 -13.61
C LEU A 123 -5.35 3.78 -14.99
N GLY A 124 -6.19 2.90 -15.56
CA GLY A 124 -6.88 3.16 -16.82
C GLY A 124 -7.78 4.39 -16.74
N ALA A 125 -8.58 4.50 -15.67
CA ALA A 125 -9.41 5.68 -15.42
C ALA A 125 -8.56 6.96 -15.26
N LEU A 126 -7.45 6.90 -14.53
CA LEU A 126 -6.55 8.04 -14.33
C LEU A 126 -5.88 8.49 -15.64
N ALA A 127 -5.47 7.54 -16.48
CA ALA A 127 -4.90 7.81 -17.78
C ALA A 127 -5.93 8.45 -18.73
N LEU A 128 -7.17 7.96 -18.73
CA LEU A 128 -8.26 8.55 -19.54
C LEU A 128 -8.58 9.98 -19.12
N VAL A 129 -8.62 10.26 -17.82
CA VAL A 129 -8.84 11.62 -17.30
C VAL A 129 -7.68 12.55 -17.65
N SER A 130 -6.44 12.07 -17.50
CA SER A 130 -5.23 12.85 -17.84
C SER A 130 -5.14 13.16 -19.34
N CYS A 131 -5.48 12.21 -20.21
CA CYS A 131 -5.55 12.43 -21.65
C CYS A 131 -6.68 13.39 -22.06
N ARG A 132 -7.85 13.34 -21.40
CA ARG A 132 -8.96 14.28 -21.64
C ARG A 132 -8.61 15.71 -21.25
N GLY A 133 -7.81 15.93 -20.21
CA GLY A 133 -7.33 17.26 -19.83
C GLY A 133 -6.41 17.92 -20.87
N SER A 134 -5.61 17.13 -21.60
CA SER A 134 -4.68 17.63 -22.63
C SER A 134 -5.37 17.92 -23.98
N GLY A 135 -6.54 17.33 -24.24
CA GLY A 135 -7.28 17.49 -25.49
C GLY A 135 -8.00 18.84 -25.69
N ILE A 136 -8.21 19.63 -24.64
CA ILE A 136 -8.90 20.93 -24.69
C ILE A 136 -7.93 22.09 -24.99
N GLY A 137 -6.62 21.93 -24.71
CA GLY A 137 -5.61 22.98 -24.90
C GLY A 137 -4.96 23.05 -26.29
N LYS A 138 -5.38 22.21 -27.26
CA LYS A 138 -4.85 22.20 -28.65
C LYS A 138 -5.89 22.58 -29.71
N ARG A 139 -7.02 23.18 -29.31
CA ARG A 139 -8.08 23.69 -30.20
C ARG A 139 -8.44 25.16 -29.95
N LEU A 140 -7.46 25.95 -29.53
CA LEU A 140 -7.46 27.41 -29.60
C LEU A 140 -6.13 27.84 -30.22
#